data_AF-A0A327R523-F1
#
_entry.id   AF-A0A327R523-F1
#
_cell.length_a   1.000
_cell.length_b   1.000
_cell.length_c   1.000
_cell.angle_alpha   90.00
_cell.angle_beta   90.00
_cell.angle_gamma   90.00
#
_symmetry.space_group_name_H-M   'P 1'
#
loop_
_entity.id
_entity.type
_entity.pdbx_description
1 polymer ?
#
loop_
_entity_poly.entity_id
_entity_poly.type
_entity_poly.pdbx_seq_one_letter_code
_entity_poly.pdbx_strand_id
1 'polypeptide(L)'
;MKTKHVMLVAMLGLLGISAYKIGEDIIAKLGMDHANAQNYIMANFTGGFGANYEVEPNFMSLPRLKLLATIVEGDKVGAAKELCEYIKMYCNSEEFMAAYQKKRTDSKPSSEPPRMDDAILQGMRDGIKDLEAALTDLRRAPKENAQSIAMFEPMLEEQKATVALYEDPTPNKTKWEKSYPADPAVLVKRKLEEYLSLVSKVDFNAKLSAPDNYKIKKFVNPDYESKSPQWKACYRAGKEVNTAVTAFVKTWLQGEIISSTKTKMPVSSVDANKGNSTSVKAGTSLVVEDGNDALEQNTTAPASEPKKSLMARMKSKAKSIINE
;
A
#
# COMPACT_ATOMS: atom_id res chain seq x y z
N MET A 1 -27.35 -17.85 51.81
CA MET A 1 -26.37 -17.19 50.91
C MET A 1 -25.80 -18.18 49.88
N LYS A 2 -26.59 -18.71 48.93
CA LYS A 2 -26.07 -19.61 47.85
C LYS A 2 -26.87 -19.55 46.53
N THR A 3 -27.50 -18.42 46.22
CA THR A 3 -28.31 -18.27 44.99
C THR A 3 -27.90 -17.09 44.11
N LYS A 4 -26.95 -16.24 44.56
CA LYS A 4 -26.53 -15.05 43.82
C LYS A 4 -25.31 -15.25 42.90
N HIS A 5 -24.68 -16.42 42.91
CA HIS A 5 -23.46 -16.68 42.11
C HIS A 5 -23.72 -17.50 40.84
N VAL A 6 -24.93 -18.07 40.68
CA VAL A 6 -25.30 -18.82 39.46
C VAL A 6 -25.85 -17.89 38.37
N MET A 7 -26.38 -16.71 38.73
CA MET A 7 -26.83 -15.72 37.74
C MET A 7 -25.71 -14.87 37.13
N LEU A 8 -24.50 -14.84 37.72
CA LEU A 8 -23.39 -14.04 37.17
C LEU A 8 -22.57 -14.81 36.12
N VAL A 9 -22.62 -16.14 36.15
CA VAL A 9 -21.93 -17.00 35.15
C VAL A 9 -22.80 -17.20 33.90
N ALA A 10 -24.13 -17.03 34.00
CA ALA A 10 -25.03 -17.09 32.85
C ALA A 10 -25.08 -15.79 32.01
N MET A 11 -24.63 -14.65 32.55
CA MET A 11 -24.50 -13.38 31.79
C MET A 11 -23.14 -13.22 31.08
N LEU A 12 -22.14 -14.02 31.42
CA LEU A 12 -20.84 -14.03 30.74
C LEU A 12 -20.79 -14.99 29.52
N GLY A 13 -21.83 -15.80 29.32
CA GLY A 13 -21.94 -16.78 28.22
C GLY A 13 -22.72 -16.31 26.99
N LEU A 14 -23.14 -15.05 26.93
CA LEU A 14 -23.99 -14.49 25.85
C LEU A 14 -23.33 -13.35 25.05
N LEU A 15 -21.99 -13.23 25.12
CA LEU A 15 -21.19 -12.34 24.27
C LEU A 15 -20.50 -13.07 23.10
N GLY A 16 -20.93 -14.30 22.79
CA GLY A 16 -20.48 -15.04 21.61
C GLY A 16 -21.66 -15.18 20.66
N ILE A 17 -21.53 -14.67 19.44
CA ILE A 17 -22.57 -14.54 18.39
C ILE A 17 -23.27 -13.18 18.44
N SER A 18 -22.52 -12.13 18.12
CA SER A 18 -23.06 -11.06 17.30
C SER A 18 -23.46 -11.68 15.95
N ALA A 19 -24.67 -12.21 15.88
CA ALA A 19 -25.33 -12.50 14.61
C ALA A 19 -25.35 -11.19 13.83
N TYR A 20 -24.40 -11.04 12.90
CA TYR A 20 -24.47 -10.00 11.88
C TYR A 20 -25.81 -10.22 11.20
N LYS A 21 -26.76 -9.33 11.48
CA LYS A 21 -27.94 -9.22 10.62
C LYS A 21 -27.39 -8.95 9.23
N ILE A 22 -27.84 -9.75 8.26
CA ILE A 22 -27.57 -9.57 6.83
C ILE A 22 -28.31 -8.28 6.40
N GLY A 23 -27.85 -7.14 6.91
CA GLY A 23 -27.95 -5.89 6.18
C GLY A 23 -26.92 -5.94 5.06
N GLU A 24 -27.10 -5.13 4.02
CA GLU A 24 -26.07 -4.94 3.01
C GLU A 24 -24.75 -4.61 3.73
N ASP A 25 -23.73 -5.41 3.49
CA ASP A 25 -22.42 -5.18 4.09
C ASP A 25 -21.80 -3.89 3.50
N ILE A 26 -20.86 -3.28 4.21
CA ILE A 26 -20.21 -2.03 3.80
C ILE A 26 -19.58 -2.08 2.41
N ILE A 27 -19.08 -3.24 1.97
CA ILE A 27 -18.51 -3.43 0.64
C ILE A 27 -19.58 -3.32 -0.45
N ALA A 28 -20.75 -3.95 -0.25
CA ALA A 28 -21.90 -3.77 -1.12
C ALA A 28 -22.38 -2.30 -1.14
N LYS A 29 -22.46 -1.65 0.02
CA LYS A 29 -22.81 -0.21 0.13
C LYS A 29 -21.83 0.70 -0.62
N LEU A 30 -20.57 0.30 -0.72
CA LEU A 30 -19.53 1.00 -1.50
C LEU A 30 -19.63 0.73 -3.01
N GLY A 31 -20.51 -0.17 -3.43
CA GLY A 31 -20.69 -0.59 -4.82
C GLY A 31 -19.56 -1.50 -5.32
N MET A 32 -18.99 -2.30 -4.42
CA MET A 32 -17.88 -3.23 -4.68
C MET A 32 -18.29 -4.68 -4.44
N ASP A 33 -17.56 -5.61 -5.04
CA ASP A 33 -17.56 -7.02 -4.67
C ASP A 33 -16.48 -7.31 -3.61
N HIS A 34 -16.71 -8.33 -2.79
CA HIS A 34 -15.77 -8.71 -1.72
C HIS A 34 -14.39 -9.10 -2.23
N ALA A 35 -14.31 -9.88 -3.32
CA ALA A 35 -13.03 -10.33 -3.85
C ALA A 35 -12.14 -9.15 -4.26
N ASN A 36 -12.73 -8.16 -4.92
CA ASN A 36 -12.05 -6.93 -5.30
C ASN A 36 -11.65 -6.11 -4.07
N ALA A 37 -12.54 -5.92 -3.09
CA ALA A 37 -12.21 -5.21 -1.86
C ALA A 37 -11.04 -5.87 -1.12
N GLN A 38 -11.05 -7.19 -0.99
CA GLN A 38 -10.00 -7.98 -0.37
C GLN A 38 -8.66 -7.84 -1.12
N ASN A 39 -8.68 -7.82 -2.46
CA ASN A 39 -7.48 -7.57 -3.26
C ASN A 39 -6.87 -6.20 -2.98
N TYR A 40 -7.68 -5.14 -2.92
CA TYR A 40 -7.18 -3.80 -2.55
C TYR A 40 -6.64 -3.77 -1.12
N ILE A 41 -7.32 -4.40 -0.17
CA ILE A 41 -6.86 -4.48 1.22
C ILE A 41 -5.50 -5.21 1.29
N MET A 42 -5.38 -6.37 0.65
CA MET A 42 -4.14 -7.14 0.59
C MET A 42 -3.01 -6.36 -0.08
N ALA A 43 -3.29 -5.66 -1.18
CA ALA A 43 -2.32 -4.82 -1.87
C ALA A 43 -1.83 -3.68 -0.97
N ASN A 44 -2.70 -3.03 -0.19
CA ASN A 44 -2.27 -1.97 0.74
C ASN A 44 -1.46 -2.52 1.93
N PHE A 45 -1.72 -3.75 2.38
CA PHE A 45 -0.89 -4.40 3.40
C PHE A 45 0.50 -4.76 2.87
N THR A 46 0.56 -5.42 1.71
CA THR A 46 1.79 -6.02 1.16
C THR A 46 2.59 -5.10 0.25
N GLY A 47 1.95 -4.07 -0.29
CA GLY A 47 2.53 -3.12 -1.25
C GLY A 47 2.76 -3.72 -2.64
N GLY A 48 3.37 -2.92 -3.51
CA GLY A 48 4.01 -3.39 -4.73
C GLY A 48 5.41 -3.93 -4.41
N PHE A 49 5.70 -5.15 -4.85
CA PHE A 49 7.04 -5.71 -4.75
C PHE A 49 7.71 -5.55 -6.11
N GLY A 50 8.57 -4.54 -6.22
CA GLY A 50 9.27 -4.22 -7.46
C GLY A 50 10.42 -5.17 -7.76
N ALA A 51 11.09 -4.95 -8.90
CA ALA A 51 12.25 -5.74 -9.32
C ALA A 51 13.43 -5.74 -8.31
N ASN A 52 13.47 -4.73 -7.43
CA ASN A 52 14.55 -4.55 -6.45
C ASN A 52 14.24 -5.15 -5.07
N TYR A 53 13.19 -5.97 -4.95
CA TYR A 53 12.78 -6.64 -3.70
C TYR A 53 12.48 -5.68 -2.54
N GLU A 54 12.12 -4.43 -2.89
CA GLU A 54 11.70 -3.40 -1.95
C GLU A 54 10.21 -3.13 -2.12
N VAL A 55 9.53 -2.95 -0.99
CA VAL A 55 8.16 -2.46 -0.97
C VAL A 55 8.21 -0.96 -1.16
N GLU A 56 7.48 -0.47 -2.16
CA GLU A 56 7.41 0.96 -2.44
C GLU A 56 6.93 1.74 -1.20
N PRO A 57 7.73 2.71 -0.72
CA PRO A 57 7.31 3.55 0.40
C PRO A 57 6.10 4.36 -0.06
N ASN A 58 5.08 4.47 0.80
CA ASN A 58 3.83 5.15 0.45
C ASN A 58 3.08 4.49 -0.72
N PHE A 59 3.14 3.16 -0.87
CA PHE A 59 2.15 2.46 -1.69
C PHE A 59 0.73 2.71 -1.13
N MET A 60 -0.18 3.13 -2.00
CA MET A 60 -1.61 3.23 -1.70
C MET A 60 -2.40 2.90 -2.96
N SER A 61 -3.21 1.85 -2.89
CA SER A 61 -4.10 1.48 -3.98
C SER A 61 -5.54 1.70 -3.55
N LEU A 62 -6.26 2.57 -4.26
CA LEU A 62 -7.64 2.91 -3.95
C LEU A 62 -8.58 2.38 -5.04
N PRO A 63 -9.62 1.62 -4.67
CA PRO A 63 -10.64 1.22 -5.63
C PRO A 63 -11.46 2.43 -6.08
N ARG A 64 -12.10 2.28 -7.25
CA ARG A 64 -13.19 3.17 -7.63
C ARG A 64 -14.43 2.83 -6.81
N LEU A 65 -14.80 3.73 -5.91
CA LEU A 65 -15.95 3.61 -5.02
C LEU A 65 -17.17 4.32 -5.62
N LYS A 66 -18.01 3.59 -6.36
CA LYS A 66 -19.14 4.16 -7.14
C LYS A 66 -20.13 4.94 -6.28
N LEU A 67 -20.33 4.51 -5.03
CA LEU A 67 -21.33 5.06 -4.11
C LEU A 67 -20.70 5.91 -2.99
N LEU A 68 -19.43 6.30 -3.14
CA LEU A 68 -18.72 7.09 -2.12
C LEU A 68 -19.39 8.44 -1.84
N ALA A 69 -19.90 9.12 -2.88
CA ALA A 69 -20.56 10.41 -2.71
C ALA A 69 -21.76 10.32 -1.76
N THR A 70 -22.59 9.29 -1.93
CA THR A 70 -23.76 9.02 -1.07
C THR A 70 -23.35 8.74 0.38
N ILE A 71 -22.25 8.00 0.59
CA ILE A 71 -21.71 7.75 1.93
C ILE A 71 -21.17 9.03 2.57
N VAL A 72 -20.50 9.88 1.80
CA VAL A 72 -19.95 11.16 2.27
C VAL A 72 -21.05 12.15 2.67
N GLU A 73 -22.16 12.17 1.93
CA GLU A 73 -23.35 12.97 2.26
C GLU A 73 -24.13 12.43 3.47
N GLY A 74 -24.03 11.12 3.72
CA GLY A 74 -24.64 10.44 4.86
C GLY A 74 -23.70 10.31 6.07
N ASP A 75 -23.73 9.15 6.73
CA ASP A 75 -22.90 8.85 7.90
C ASP A 75 -21.54 8.28 7.51
N LYS A 76 -20.63 9.16 7.06
CA LYS A 76 -19.26 8.76 6.73
C LYS A 76 -18.45 8.23 7.91
N VAL A 77 -18.77 8.62 9.15
CA VAL A 77 -18.07 8.14 10.36
C VAL A 77 -18.49 6.71 10.67
N GLY A 78 -19.78 6.42 10.61
CA GLY A 78 -20.33 5.08 10.72
C GLY A 78 -19.78 4.16 9.62
N ALA A 79 -19.82 4.61 8.36
CA ALA A 79 -19.28 3.84 7.24
C ALA A 79 -17.78 3.53 7.39
N ALA A 80 -16.97 4.47 7.89
CA ALA A 80 -15.56 4.23 8.16
C ALA A 80 -15.35 3.17 9.25
N LYS A 81 -16.16 3.18 10.32
CA LYS A 81 -16.12 2.15 11.36
C LYS A 81 -16.53 0.78 10.81
N GLU A 82 -17.60 0.71 10.02
CA GLU A 82 -18.02 -0.54 9.37
C GLU A 82 -16.91 -1.10 8.47
N LEU A 83 -16.23 -0.24 7.71
CA LEU A 83 -15.09 -0.65 6.87
C LEU A 83 -13.90 -1.15 7.71
N CYS A 84 -13.61 -0.49 8.83
CA CYS A 84 -12.58 -0.96 9.78
C CYS A 84 -12.92 -2.36 10.34
N GLU A 85 -14.17 -2.60 10.72
CA GLU A 85 -14.62 -3.91 11.16
C GLU A 85 -14.52 -4.96 10.05
N TYR A 86 -14.89 -4.60 8.81
CA TYR A 86 -14.72 -5.48 7.66
C TYR A 86 -13.25 -5.85 7.43
N ILE A 87 -12.33 -4.87 7.46
CA ILE A 87 -10.89 -5.11 7.30
C ILE A 87 -10.39 -6.03 8.41
N LYS A 88 -10.79 -5.77 9.65
CA LYS A 88 -10.43 -6.62 10.79
C LYS A 88 -10.97 -8.04 10.61
N MET A 89 -12.22 -8.20 10.22
CA MET A 89 -12.82 -9.50 9.94
C MET A 89 -12.05 -10.24 8.85
N TYR A 90 -11.67 -9.55 7.77
CA TYR A 90 -10.83 -10.11 6.71
C TYR A 90 -9.48 -10.57 7.23
N CYS A 91 -8.75 -9.75 8.00
CA CYS A 91 -7.48 -10.16 8.61
C CYS A 91 -7.60 -11.40 9.50
N ASN A 92 -8.78 -11.63 10.08
CA ASN A 92 -9.09 -12.80 10.92
C ASN A 92 -9.60 -14.02 10.13
N SER A 93 -9.62 -13.95 8.80
CA SER A 93 -10.27 -14.95 7.96
C SER A 93 -9.32 -15.99 7.37
N GLU A 94 -9.86 -17.15 6.97
CA GLU A 94 -9.11 -18.17 6.24
C GLU A 94 -8.62 -17.64 4.88
N GLU A 95 -9.43 -16.83 4.20
CA GLU A 95 -9.15 -16.24 2.90
C GLU A 95 -7.96 -15.27 2.95
N PHE A 96 -7.85 -14.45 4.00
CA PHE A 96 -6.68 -13.59 4.18
C PHE A 96 -5.40 -14.39 4.37
N MET A 97 -5.44 -15.44 5.21
CA MET A 97 -4.27 -16.30 5.44
C MET A 97 -3.81 -16.98 4.16
N ALA A 98 -4.75 -17.52 3.37
CA ALA A 98 -4.45 -18.14 2.08
C ALA A 98 -3.86 -17.14 1.08
N ALA A 99 -4.49 -15.96 0.94
CA ALA A 99 -4.03 -14.92 0.04
C ALA A 99 -2.64 -14.39 0.43
N TYR A 100 -2.40 -14.18 1.73
CA TYR A 100 -1.11 -13.74 2.25
C TYR A 100 -0.02 -14.78 1.99
N GLN A 101 -0.27 -16.05 2.33
CA GLN A 101 0.71 -17.12 2.15
C GLN A 101 1.07 -17.31 0.67
N LYS A 102 0.08 -17.22 -0.22
CA LYS A 102 0.32 -17.23 -1.67
C LYS A 102 1.21 -16.05 -2.08
N LYS A 103 0.85 -14.83 -1.70
CA LYS A 103 1.62 -13.62 -2.05
C LYS A 103 3.06 -13.69 -1.52
N ARG A 104 3.24 -14.14 -0.28
CA ARG A 104 4.56 -14.33 0.35
C ARG A 104 5.41 -15.34 -0.42
N THR A 105 4.82 -16.45 -0.84
CA THR A 105 5.51 -17.50 -1.62
C THR A 105 5.88 -17.00 -3.01
N ASP A 106 4.94 -16.38 -3.71
CA ASP A 106 5.14 -15.84 -5.06
C ASP A 106 6.18 -14.70 -5.09
N SER A 107 6.32 -13.97 -3.99
CA SER A 107 7.26 -12.85 -3.87
C SER A 107 8.63 -13.26 -3.33
N LYS A 108 8.86 -14.56 -3.07
CA LYS A 108 10.12 -15.03 -2.51
C LYS A 108 11.26 -14.85 -3.55
N PRO A 109 12.38 -14.19 -3.18
CA PRO A 109 13.52 -14.05 -4.07
C PRO A 109 14.06 -15.40 -4.54
N SER A 110 14.41 -15.47 -5.83
CA SER A 110 15.03 -16.63 -6.46
C SER A 110 16.56 -16.51 -6.56
N SER A 111 17.11 -15.33 -6.33
CA SER A 111 18.54 -15.05 -6.41
C SER A 111 18.94 -13.88 -5.50
N GLU A 112 20.23 -13.84 -5.16
CA GLU A 112 20.86 -12.76 -4.43
C GLU A 112 21.76 -11.95 -5.37
N PRO A 113 21.95 -10.65 -5.13
CA PRO A 113 22.89 -9.86 -5.91
C PRO A 113 24.33 -10.35 -5.69
N PRO A 114 25.24 -10.08 -6.64
CA PRO A 114 26.67 -10.33 -6.43
C PRO A 114 27.15 -9.63 -5.16
N ARG A 115 27.95 -10.35 -4.36
CA ARG A 115 28.52 -9.79 -3.14
C ARG A 115 29.64 -8.83 -3.46
N MET A 116 29.79 -7.81 -2.61
CA MET A 116 30.97 -6.96 -2.60
C MET A 116 32.20 -7.79 -2.21
N ASP A 117 33.34 -7.44 -2.80
CA ASP A 117 34.62 -8.08 -2.48
C ASP A 117 34.99 -7.88 -1.00
N ASP A 118 35.51 -8.94 -0.36
CA ASP A 118 35.81 -8.93 1.07
C ASP A 118 36.91 -7.92 1.44
N ALA A 119 37.86 -7.64 0.54
CA ALA A 119 38.90 -6.64 0.79
C ALA A 119 38.31 -5.22 0.78
N ILE A 120 37.33 -4.96 -0.09
CA ILE A 120 36.59 -3.69 -0.10
C ILE A 120 35.78 -3.54 1.19
N LEU A 121 35.04 -4.58 1.59
CA LEU A 121 34.28 -4.57 2.85
C LEU A 121 35.19 -4.36 4.06
N GLN A 122 36.38 -4.97 4.07
CA GLN A 122 37.35 -4.75 5.13
C GLN A 122 37.81 -3.29 5.18
N GLY A 123 38.10 -2.67 4.03
CA GLY A 123 38.44 -1.25 3.97
C GLY A 123 37.33 -0.34 4.52
N MET A 124 36.06 -0.68 4.27
CA MET A 124 34.92 0.05 4.85
C MET A 124 34.83 -0.14 6.37
N ARG A 125 35.04 -1.37 6.87
CA ARG A 125 35.08 -1.66 8.31
C ARG A 125 36.19 -0.89 9.03
N ASP A 126 37.37 -0.81 8.42
CA ASP A 126 38.51 -0.07 8.96
C ASP A 126 38.21 1.44 8.99
N GLY A 127 37.59 1.99 7.95
CA GLY A 127 37.14 3.39 7.93
C GLY A 127 36.11 3.72 9.02
N ILE A 128 35.16 2.82 9.29
CA ILE A 128 34.21 2.97 10.42
C ILE A 128 34.96 3.01 11.75
N LYS A 129 35.92 2.09 11.95
CA LYS A 129 36.70 2.01 13.19
C LYS A 129 37.53 3.28 13.42
N ASP A 130 38.13 3.83 12.37
CA ASP A 130 38.89 5.08 12.45
C ASP A 130 37.98 6.28 12.79
N LEU A 131 36.78 6.33 12.20
CA LEU A 131 35.79 7.37 12.50
C LEU A 131 35.25 7.26 13.94
N GLU A 132 35.03 6.05 14.44
CA GLU A 132 34.66 5.80 15.84
C GLU A 132 35.72 6.28 16.83
N ALA A 133 36.99 6.03 16.52
CA ALA A 133 38.11 6.49 17.33
C ALA A 133 38.18 8.03 17.34
N ALA A 134 38.06 8.66 16.17
CA ALA A 134 38.03 10.11 16.05
C ALA A 134 36.86 10.74 16.82
N LEU A 135 35.65 10.18 16.73
CA LEU A 135 34.49 10.63 17.50
C LEU A 135 34.69 10.48 19.01
N THR A 136 35.34 9.40 19.44
CA THR A 136 35.67 9.18 20.86
C THR A 136 36.61 10.26 21.38
N ASP A 137 37.61 10.65 20.59
CA ASP A 137 38.53 11.73 20.94
C ASP A 137 37.82 13.09 20.95
N LEU A 138 36.98 13.39 19.96
CA LEU A 138 36.21 14.64 19.90
C LEU A 138 35.27 14.80 21.11
N ARG A 139 34.65 13.70 21.55
CA ARG A 139 33.78 13.66 22.74
C ARG A 139 34.50 13.95 24.06
N ARG A 140 35.84 13.97 24.10
CA ARG A 140 36.59 14.41 25.30
C ARG A 140 36.44 15.91 25.59
N ALA A 141 36.13 16.72 24.58
CA ALA A 141 35.88 18.16 24.69
C ALA A 141 34.58 18.51 23.93
N PRO A 142 33.41 18.09 24.43
CA PRO A 142 32.18 18.08 23.66
C PRO A 142 31.60 19.48 23.40
N LYS A 143 31.96 20.48 24.22
CA LYS A 143 31.50 21.87 24.02
C LYS A 143 32.28 22.55 22.89
N GLU A 144 33.58 22.27 22.83
CA GLU A 144 34.52 22.79 21.83
C GLU A 144 34.32 22.10 20.48
N ASN A 145 33.97 20.81 20.49
CA ASN A 145 33.80 19.98 19.30
C ASN A 145 32.33 19.75 18.90
N ALA A 146 31.39 20.50 19.47
CA ALA A 146 29.95 20.25 19.29
C ALA A 146 29.53 20.14 17.82
N GLN A 147 30.04 21.04 16.97
CA GLN A 147 29.75 21.05 15.54
C GLN A 147 30.31 19.80 14.83
N SER A 148 31.55 19.40 15.14
CA SER A 148 32.19 18.23 14.56
C SER A 148 31.49 16.94 14.97
N ILE A 149 31.11 16.82 16.25
CA ILE A 149 30.34 15.67 16.76
C ILE A 149 29.00 15.56 16.03
N ALA A 150 28.26 16.67 15.91
CA ALA A 150 26.97 16.72 15.23
C ALA A 150 27.05 16.37 13.74
N MET A 151 28.21 16.58 13.11
CA MET A 151 28.45 16.21 11.71
C MET A 151 28.88 14.74 11.56
N PHE A 152 29.79 14.27 12.40
CA PHE A 152 30.38 12.93 12.26
C PHE A 152 29.50 11.81 12.80
N GLU A 153 28.68 12.05 13.84
CA GLU A 153 27.76 11.03 14.37
C GLU A 153 26.77 10.50 13.31
N PRO A 154 25.99 11.34 12.60
CA PRO A 154 25.07 10.83 11.59
C PRO A 154 25.82 10.15 10.43
N MET A 155 27.00 10.65 10.05
CA MET A 155 27.82 10.04 9.00
C MET A 155 28.33 8.65 9.40
N LEU A 156 28.74 8.46 10.66
CA LEU A 156 29.14 7.17 11.20
C LEU A 156 27.97 6.18 11.16
N GLU A 157 26.78 6.61 11.60
CA GLU A 157 25.59 5.75 11.60
C GLU A 157 25.17 5.37 10.17
N GLU A 158 25.27 6.29 9.21
CA GLU A 158 25.02 6.01 7.79
C GLU A 158 26.03 5.02 7.20
N GLN A 159 27.33 5.19 7.50
CA GLN A 159 28.36 4.25 7.05
C GLN A 159 28.14 2.86 7.64
N LYS A 160 27.83 2.77 8.94
CA LYS A 160 27.49 1.50 9.60
C LYS A 160 26.27 0.83 8.97
N ALA A 161 25.21 1.59 8.72
CA ALA A 161 24.01 1.07 8.06
C ALA A 161 24.32 0.55 6.65
N THR A 162 25.17 1.26 5.91
CA THR A 162 25.60 0.88 4.57
C THR A 162 26.45 -0.39 4.58
N VAL A 163 27.44 -0.49 5.46
CA VAL A 163 28.28 -1.69 5.59
C VAL A 163 27.44 -2.89 6.02
N ALA A 164 26.53 -2.73 6.99
CA ALA A 164 25.62 -3.79 7.41
C ALA A 164 24.75 -4.32 6.25
N LEU A 165 24.33 -3.46 5.32
CA LEU A 165 23.60 -3.89 4.12
C LEU A 165 24.45 -4.76 3.18
N TYR A 166 25.74 -4.44 3.02
CA TYR A 166 26.64 -5.23 2.17
C TYR A 166 27.18 -6.49 2.85
N GLU A 167 27.23 -6.50 4.18
CA GLU A 167 27.60 -7.68 4.98
C GLU A 167 26.49 -8.75 5.00
N ASP A 168 25.24 -8.36 4.74
CA ASP A 168 24.14 -9.30 4.62
C ASP A 168 24.43 -10.29 3.47
N PRO A 169 24.56 -11.60 3.76
CA PRO A 169 24.84 -12.59 2.73
C PRO A 169 23.64 -12.84 1.81
N THR A 170 22.42 -12.44 2.23
CA THR A 170 21.17 -12.67 1.52
C THR A 170 20.26 -11.43 1.57
N PRO A 171 20.69 -10.27 1.02
CA PRO A 171 19.97 -9.01 1.18
C PRO A 171 18.56 -9.03 0.57
N ASN A 172 18.34 -9.73 -0.54
CA ASN A 172 17.00 -9.86 -1.12
C ASN A 172 16.10 -10.68 -0.19
N LYS A 173 16.59 -11.82 0.32
CA LYS A 173 15.85 -12.64 1.28
C LYS A 173 15.53 -11.86 2.56
N THR A 174 16.49 -11.12 3.12
CA THR A 174 16.29 -10.31 4.32
C THR A 174 15.22 -9.23 4.10
N LYS A 175 15.29 -8.51 2.97
CA LYS A 175 14.26 -7.53 2.58
C LYS A 175 12.89 -8.17 2.41
N TRP A 176 12.83 -9.36 1.80
CA TRP A 176 11.60 -10.13 1.65
C TRP A 176 11.03 -10.59 3.00
N GLU A 177 11.84 -11.13 3.92
CA GLU A 177 11.37 -11.55 5.24
C GLU A 177 10.83 -10.39 6.07
N LYS A 178 11.46 -9.21 5.96
CA LYS A 178 10.98 -7.97 6.57
C LYS A 178 9.68 -7.48 5.96
N SER A 179 9.53 -7.59 4.65
CA SER A 179 8.36 -7.12 3.91
C SER A 179 7.17 -8.07 4.05
N TYR A 180 7.45 -9.37 4.06
CA TYR A 180 6.52 -10.49 4.18
C TYR A 180 6.90 -11.36 5.39
N PRO A 181 6.66 -10.89 6.63
CA PRO A 181 6.94 -11.66 7.83
C PRO A 181 6.24 -13.02 7.80
N ALA A 182 6.85 -14.04 8.41
CA ALA A 182 6.24 -15.36 8.49
C ALA A 182 4.89 -15.31 9.21
N ASP A 183 4.79 -14.49 10.26
CA ASP A 183 3.54 -14.17 10.92
C ASP A 183 2.89 -12.91 10.30
N PRO A 184 1.72 -13.01 9.64
CA PRO A 184 1.04 -11.85 9.08
C PRO A 184 0.56 -10.84 10.13
N ALA A 185 0.42 -11.22 11.40
CA ALA A 185 0.05 -10.28 12.46
C ALA A 185 1.08 -9.16 12.61
N VAL A 186 2.37 -9.46 12.38
CA VAL A 186 3.45 -8.47 12.36
C VAL A 186 3.22 -7.43 11.26
N LEU A 187 2.80 -7.87 10.07
CA LEU A 187 2.50 -6.97 8.95
C LEU A 187 1.30 -6.06 9.26
N VAL A 188 0.20 -6.65 9.74
CA VAL A 188 -1.03 -5.91 10.05
C VAL A 188 -0.75 -4.89 11.15
N LYS A 189 -0.08 -5.29 12.23
CA LYS A 189 0.32 -4.39 13.32
C LYS A 189 1.12 -3.20 12.81
N ARG A 190 2.15 -3.45 11.99
CA ARG A 190 2.97 -2.39 11.39
C ARG A 190 2.13 -1.40 10.59
N LYS A 191 1.19 -1.86 9.77
CA LYS A 191 0.30 -0.96 8.99
C LYS A 191 -0.64 -0.13 9.84
N LEU A 192 -1.15 -0.70 10.94
CA LEU A 192 -1.96 0.03 11.91
C LEU A 192 -1.14 1.15 12.59
N GLU A 193 0.11 0.86 12.97
CA GLU A 193 1.04 1.84 13.55
C GLU A 193 1.46 2.92 12.53
N GLU A 194 1.71 2.55 11.27
CA GLU A 194 1.97 3.48 10.16
C GLU A 194 0.80 4.47 9.98
N TYR A 195 -0.45 3.99 10.03
CA TYR A 195 -1.63 4.85 10.00
C TYR A 195 -1.67 5.83 11.18
N LEU A 196 -1.44 5.36 12.41
CA LEU A 196 -1.42 6.22 13.60
C LEU A 196 -0.32 7.29 13.54
N SER A 197 0.86 6.93 13.02
CA SER A 197 1.97 7.86 12.81
C SER A 197 1.61 8.90 11.75
N LEU A 198 1.03 8.48 10.63
CA LEU A 198 0.63 9.38 9.55
C LEU A 198 -0.43 10.38 10.00
N VAL A 199 -1.53 9.90 10.59
CA VAL A 199 -2.68 10.75 10.96
C VAL A 199 -2.31 11.79 12.02
N SER A 200 -1.35 11.47 12.90
CA SER A 200 -0.85 12.42 13.90
C SER A 200 -0.14 13.65 13.29
N LYS A 201 0.31 13.54 12.03
CA LYS A 201 1.01 14.59 11.29
C LYS A 201 0.08 15.37 10.35
N VAL A 202 -1.21 15.05 10.31
CA VAL A 202 -2.18 15.73 9.43
C VAL A 202 -2.71 16.98 10.11
N ASP A 203 -2.52 18.13 9.48
CA ASP A 203 -3.20 19.36 9.87
C ASP A 203 -4.57 19.44 9.20
N PHE A 204 -5.61 19.10 9.96
CA PHE A 204 -6.99 19.17 9.50
C PHE A 204 -7.52 20.61 9.36
N ASN A 205 -6.78 21.62 9.82
CA ASN A 205 -7.11 23.03 9.62
C ASN A 205 -6.43 23.65 8.39
N ALA A 206 -5.68 22.84 7.63
CA ALA A 206 -5.02 23.29 6.41
C ALA A 206 -6.02 23.96 5.46
N LYS A 207 -5.69 25.16 4.99
CA LYS A 207 -6.57 25.95 4.12
C LYS A 207 -6.49 25.47 2.68
N LEU A 208 -7.65 25.38 2.03
CA LEU A 208 -7.77 25.15 0.60
C LEU A 208 -8.08 26.46 -0.14
N SER A 209 -7.63 26.55 -1.39
CA SER A 209 -7.96 27.59 -2.33
C SER A 209 -9.45 27.55 -2.69
N ALA A 210 -9.93 28.63 -3.30
CA ALA A 210 -11.14 28.57 -4.09
C ALA A 210 -11.01 27.47 -5.18
N PRO A 211 -12.10 26.79 -5.56
CA PRO A 211 -12.09 25.86 -6.69
C PRO A 211 -11.64 26.59 -7.95
N ASP A 212 -10.77 25.95 -8.74
CA ASP A 212 -10.43 26.43 -10.07
C ASP A 212 -11.54 26.12 -11.11
N ASN A 213 -11.26 26.41 -12.38
CA ASN A 213 -12.19 26.15 -13.49
C ASN A 213 -12.57 24.67 -13.65
N TYR A 214 -11.79 23.74 -13.06
CA TYR A 214 -12.03 22.30 -13.06
C TYR A 214 -12.63 21.81 -11.74
N LYS A 215 -13.06 22.73 -10.86
CA LYS A 215 -13.58 22.46 -9.51
C LYS A 215 -12.55 21.79 -8.59
N ILE A 216 -11.26 21.90 -8.90
CA ILE A 216 -10.18 21.37 -8.08
C ILE A 216 -9.82 22.40 -7.01
N LYS A 217 -9.80 21.96 -5.76
CA LYS A 217 -9.28 22.74 -4.63
C LYS A 217 -7.86 22.30 -4.33
N LYS A 218 -6.96 23.26 -4.17
CA LYS A 218 -5.55 23.03 -3.82
C LYS A 218 -5.28 23.56 -2.41
N PHE A 219 -4.34 23.00 -1.68
CA PHE A 219 -3.82 23.57 -0.46
C PHE A 219 -3.15 24.91 -0.75
N VAL A 220 -3.45 25.90 0.09
CA VAL A 220 -2.82 27.22 0.01
C VAL A 220 -1.34 27.14 0.38
N ASN A 221 -0.97 26.22 1.27
CA ASN A 221 0.42 25.98 1.66
C ASN A 221 1.08 24.98 0.67
N PRO A 222 2.15 25.38 -0.05
CA PRO A 222 2.89 24.49 -0.95
C PRO A 222 3.44 23.23 -0.26
N ASP A 223 3.80 23.30 1.02
CA ASP A 223 4.30 22.15 1.78
C ASP A 223 3.24 21.08 2.02
N TYR A 224 1.96 21.46 1.98
CA TYR A 224 0.83 20.52 2.04
C TYR A 224 0.52 19.93 0.67
N GLU A 225 0.79 20.68 -0.41
CA GLU A 225 0.70 20.13 -1.76
C GLU A 225 1.77 19.09 -2.06
N SER A 226 2.94 19.18 -1.46
CA SER A 226 4.00 18.17 -1.63
C SER A 226 3.82 16.92 -0.75
N LYS A 227 2.80 16.87 0.12
CA LYS A 227 2.55 15.70 0.97
C LYS A 227 2.09 14.48 0.16
N SER A 228 2.33 13.31 0.74
CA SER A 228 1.99 12.03 0.12
C SER A 228 0.48 11.86 -0.12
N PRO A 229 0.09 11.00 -1.08
CA PRO A 229 -1.31 10.69 -1.33
C PRO A 229 -2.08 10.23 -0.08
N GLN A 230 -1.47 9.45 0.81
CA GLN A 230 -2.09 8.98 2.05
C GLN A 230 -2.37 10.14 3.01
N TRP A 231 -1.42 11.06 3.16
CA TRP A 231 -1.63 12.25 4.00
C TRP A 231 -2.83 13.06 3.49
N LYS A 232 -2.89 13.27 2.17
CA LYS A 232 -4.02 13.96 1.53
C LYS A 232 -5.32 13.17 1.66
N ALA A 233 -5.28 11.84 1.62
CA ALA A 233 -6.46 10.98 1.82
C ALA A 233 -7.00 11.10 3.25
N CYS A 234 -6.13 11.05 4.27
CA CYS A 234 -6.50 11.34 5.66
C CYS A 234 -7.13 12.73 5.77
N TYR A 235 -6.51 13.76 5.23
CA TYR A 235 -7.08 15.12 5.24
C TYR A 235 -8.47 15.17 4.60
N ARG A 236 -8.65 14.57 3.41
CA ARG A 236 -9.93 14.55 2.67
C ARG A 236 -11.04 13.79 3.41
N ALA A 237 -10.70 12.75 4.18
CA ALA A 237 -11.68 12.03 4.99
C ALA A 237 -12.27 12.91 6.12
N GLY A 238 -11.49 13.86 6.64
CA GLY A 238 -11.88 14.79 7.69
C GLY A 238 -11.50 14.31 9.10
N LYS A 239 -11.45 15.26 10.05
CA LYS A 239 -10.95 15.03 11.41
C LYS A 239 -11.79 14.03 12.18
N GLU A 240 -13.10 14.10 12.03
CA GLU A 240 -14.12 13.27 12.69
C GLU A 240 -13.99 11.80 12.30
N VAL A 241 -13.78 11.52 11.01
CA VAL A 241 -13.55 10.15 10.51
C VAL A 241 -12.23 9.61 11.08
N ASN A 242 -11.15 10.38 10.94
CA ASN A 242 -9.84 9.97 11.44
C ASN A 242 -9.82 9.79 12.96
N THR A 243 -10.56 10.59 13.72
CA THR A 243 -10.70 10.43 15.18
C THR A 243 -11.34 9.09 15.52
N ALA A 244 -12.44 8.72 14.85
CA ALA A 244 -13.10 7.44 15.04
C ALA A 244 -12.21 6.25 14.64
N VAL A 245 -11.54 6.33 13.50
CA VAL A 245 -10.63 5.28 13.02
C VAL A 245 -9.40 5.17 13.93
N THR A 246 -8.83 6.27 14.39
CA THR A 246 -7.71 6.26 15.37
C THR A 246 -8.10 5.58 16.67
N ALA A 247 -9.30 5.84 17.19
CA ALA A 247 -9.81 5.16 18.38
C ALA A 247 -9.95 3.64 18.13
N PHE A 248 -10.53 3.27 16.99
CA PHE A 248 -10.66 1.87 16.59
C PHE A 248 -9.30 1.16 16.50
N VAL A 249 -8.34 1.76 15.79
CA VAL A 249 -7.01 1.20 15.58
C VAL A 249 -6.26 1.03 16.90
N LYS A 250 -6.36 2.01 17.81
CA LYS A 250 -5.78 1.90 19.16
C LYS A 250 -6.37 0.72 19.94
N THR A 251 -7.69 0.54 19.89
CA THR A 251 -8.35 -0.61 20.52
C THR A 251 -7.92 -1.93 19.87
N TRP A 252 -7.78 -1.98 18.55
CA TRP A 252 -7.30 -3.18 17.86
C TRP A 252 -5.88 -3.54 18.27
N LEU A 253 -4.97 -2.57 18.35
CA LEU A 253 -3.58 -2.76 18.77
C LEU A 253 -3.42 -3.22 20.23
N GLN A 254 -4.42 -3.00 21.09
CA GLN A 254 -4.44 -3.49 22.48
C GLN A 254 -4.85 -4.97 22.59
N GLY A 255 -5.54 -5.49 21.57
CA GLY A 255 -6.01 -6.87 21.53
C GLY A 255 -5.14 -7.78 20.68
N GLU A 256 -5.67 -8.97 20.40
CA GLU A 256 -5.09 -9.88 19.42
C GLU A 256 -5.22 -9.28 18.01
N ILE A 257 -4.09 -9.13 17.31
CA ILE A 257 -4.07 -8.50 15.98
C ILE A 257 -4.79 -9.40 14.97
N ILE A 258 -4.46 -10.68 14.98
CA ILE A 258 -5.12 -11.73 14.22
C ILE A 258 -5.41 -12.89 15.17
N SER A 259 -6.69 -13.18 15.37
CA SER A 259 -7.25 -14.31 16.10
C SER A 259 -6.65 -15.64 15.68
N SER A 260 -6.28 -16.46 16.66
CA SER A 260 -5.97 -17.88 16.47
C SER A 260 -7.12 -18.69 15.84
N THR A 261 -8.37 -18.31 16.14
CA THR A 261 -9.57 -18.91 15.53
C THR A 261 -9.96 -18.13 14.28
N LYS A 262 -9.99 -18.81 13.12
CA LYS A 262 -10.31 -18.18 11.84
C LYS A 262 -11.80 -18.23 11.53
N THR A 263 -12.29 -17.15 10.93
CA THR A 263 -13.66 -17.07 10.40
C THR A 263 -13.64 -17.19 8.87
N LYS A 264 -14.77 -17.51 8.26
CA LYS A 264 -14.93 -17.38 6.81
C LYS A 264 -15.49 -16.01 6.46
N MET A 265 -15.07 -15.46 5.34
CA MET A 265 -15.64 -14.21 4.86
C MET A 265 -17.06 -14.43 4.33
N PRO A 266 -17.97 -13.44 4.47
CA PRO A 266 -19.25 -13.47 3.79
C PRO A 266 -19.01 -13.55 2.28
N VAL A 267 -19.72 -14.45 1.61
CA VAL A 267 -19.73 -14.58 0.15
C VAL A 267 -20.81 -13.65 -0.38
N SER A 268 -20.51 -12.78 -1.35
CA SER A 268 -21.54 -11.93 -1.96
C SER A 268 -22.59 -12.82 -2.63
N SER A 269 -23.87 -12.47 -2.47
CA SER A 269 -25.01 -13.20 -3.08
C SER A 269 -24.95 -13.26 -4.62
N VAL A 270 -24.18 -12.38 -5.26
CA VAL A 270 -23.91 -12.40 -6.70
C VAL A 270 -23.10 -13.64 -7.12
N ASP A 271 -22.23 -14.16 -6.24
CA ASP A 271 -21.42 -15.35 -6.51
C ASP A 271 -22.12 -16.65 -6.09
N ALA A 272 -23.08 -16.58 -5.17
CA ALA A 272 -23.87 -17.74 -4.75
C ALA A 272 -24.71 -18.35 -5.89
N ASN A 273 -24.97 -17.59 -6.96
CA ASN A 273 -25.77 -18.04 -8.11
C ASN A 273 -24.94 -18.49 -9.33
N LYS A 274 -23.61 -18.57 -9.22
CA LYS A 274 -22.71 -19.14 -10.25
C LYS A 274 -22.26 -20.58 -9.94
N GLY A 275 -22.89 -21.23 -8.97
CA GLY A 275 -22.65 -22.62 -8.63
C GLY A 275 -23.29 -23.62 -9.60
N ASN A 276 -23.03 -23.51 -10.91
CA ASN A 276 -22.99 -24.70 -11.75
C ASN A 276 -22.16 -24.45 -13.02
N SER A 277 -21.07 -25.21 -13.15
CA SER A 277 -20.22 -25.39 -14.34
C SER A 277 -19.36 -24.20 -14.78
N THR A 278 -18.04 -24.28 -14.52
CA THR A 278 -16.98 -24.50 -15.54
C THR A 278 -15.62 -24.07 -14.98
N SER A 279 -14.61 -24.87 -15.33
CA SER A 279 -13.19 -24.76 -14.98
C SER A 279 -12.59 -23.35 -15.01
N VAL A 280 -11.81 -23.05 -13.97
CA VAL A 280 -10.94 -21.89 -13.86
C VAL A 280 -9.87 -21.96 -14.95
N LYS A 281 -9.95 -21.08 -15.96
CA LYS A 281 -8.85 -20.78 -16.87
C LYS A 281 -8.11 -19.55 -16.32
N ALA A 282 -6.79 -19.67 -16.30
CA ALA A 282 -5.82 -18.76 -15.71
C ALA A 282 -6.08 -17.27 -16.02
N GLY A 283 -6.03 -16.47 -14.95
CA GLY A 283 -6.26 -15.03 -14.98
C GLY A 283 -5.21 -14.27 -15.78
N THR A 284 -5.73 -13.46 -16.69
CA THR A 284 -5.07 -12.37 -17.41
C THR A 284 -4.41 -11.39 -16.44
N SER A 285 -3.15 -11.07 -16.69
CA SER A 285 -2.43 -9.98 -16.04
C SER A 285 -3.11 -8.65 -16.39
N LEU A 286 -3.64 -7.94 -15.39
CA LEU A 286 -4.13 -6.58 -15.57
C LEU A 286 -2.96 -5.62 -15.37
N VAL A 287 -2.53 -5.05 -16.51
CA VAL A 287 -1.68 -3.87 -16.59
C VAL A 287 -2.40 -2.72 -15.90
N VAL A 288 -1.72 -2.08 -14.95
CA VAL A 288 -2.12 -0.81 -14.36
C VAL A 288 -1.88 0.26 -15.43
N GLU A 289 -2.95 0.88 -15.92
CA GLU A 289 -2.86 2.07 -16.79
C GLU A 289 -2.29 3.23 -15.97
N ASP A 290 -1.02 3.55 -16.21
CA ASP A 290 -0.43 4.84 -15.89
C ASP A 290 -0.88 5.83 -16.97
N GLY A 291 -1.69 6.81 -16.56
CA GLY A 291 -2.04 7.95 -17.39
C GLY A 291 -0.86 8.90 -17.47
N ASN A 292 -0.04 8.74 -18.52
CA ASN A 292 0.86 9.79 -18.96
C ASN A 292 0.92 9.82 -20.49
N ASP A 293 0.29 10.83 -21.08
CA ASP A 293 0.39 11.16 -22.50
C ASP A 293 1.83 11.56 -22.82
N ALA A 294 2.54 10.68 -23.52
CA ALA A 294 3.72 11.03 -24.29
C ALA A 294 3.67 10.25 -25.62
N LEU A 295 3.37 10.99 -26.68
CA LEU A 295 3.68 10.62 -28.06
C LEU A 295 5.15 10.23 -28.14
N GLU A 296 5.44 8.98 -28.50
CA GLU A 296 6.53 8.72 -29.43
C GLU A 296 6.39 7.38 -30.16
N GLN A 297 6.84 7.46 -31.40
CA GLN A 297 6.76 6.47 -32.45
C GLN A 297 7.54 5.21 -32.07
N ASN A 298 7.03 4.03 -32.39
CA ASN A 298 7.92 3.09 -33.07
C ASN A 298 7.21 2.13 -34.01
N THR A 299 7.84 2.05 -35.17
CA THR A 299 7.62 1.16 -36.29
C THR A 299 7.73 -0.31 -35.92
N THR A 300 6.79 -1.12 -36.42
CA THR A 300 7.09 -2.47 -36.91
C THR A 300 6.07 -2.85 -37.98
N ALA A 301 6.58 -3.16 -39.16
CA ALA A 301 5.84 -3.41 -40.38
C ALA A 301 5.14 -4.78 -40.39
N PRO A 302 3.96 -4.90 -41.02
CA PRO A 302 3.51 -6.15 -41.60
C PRO A 302 3.86 -6.18 -43.10
N ALA A 303 4.38 -7.32 -43.56
CA ALA A 303 4.64 -7.56 -44.97
C ALA A 303 3.31 -7.72 -45.75
N SER A 304 3.07 -6.85 -46.73
CA SER A 304 2.23 -7.14 -47.90
C SER A 304 2.48 -6.15 -49.05
N GLU A 305 2.98 -6.71 -50.15
CA GLU A 305 2.91 -6.32 -51.59
C GLU A 305 3.10 -4.86 -52.09
N PRO A 306 3.73 -4.68 -53.29
CA PRO A 306 4.38 -3.43 -53.67
C PRO A 306 3.39 -2.40 -54.22
N LYS A 307 3.24 -1.27 -53.51
CA LYS A 307 2.52 -0.10 -54.01
C LYS A 307 3.40 0.73 -54.95
N LYS A 308 2.94 0.80 -56.20
CA LYS A 308 3.47 1.59 -57.34
C LYS A 308 3.77 3.05 -56.96
N SER A 309 4.89 3.56 -57.48
CA SER A 309 5.46 4.86 -57.10
C SER A 309 4.56 6.06 -57.45
N LEU A 310 4.64 7.07 -56.59
CA LEU A 310 3.89 8.33 -56.60
C LEU A 310 4.11 9.16 -57.89
N MET A 311 5.17 8.87 -58.66
CA MET A 311 5.48 9.51 -59.95
C MET A 311 4.49 9.11 -61.07
N ALA A 312 3.77 7.99 -60.94
CA ALA A 312 2.75 7.59 -61.91
C ALA A 312 1.40 8.30 -61.71
N ARG A 313 1.16 8.90 -60.52
CA ARG A 313 -0.08 9.61 -60.19
C ARG A 313 -0.07 11.11 -60.51
N MET A 314 1.09 11.70 -60.80
CA MET A 314 1.19 13.12 -61.18
C MET A 314 1.10 13.38 -62.70
N LYS A 315 1.19 12.34 -63.55
CA LYS A 315 1.08 12.51 -65.01
C LYS A 315 -0.35 12.36 -65.56
N SER A 316 -1.33 11.90 -64.78
CA SER A 316 -2.72 11.76 -65.24
C SER A 316 -3.64 12.94 -64.92
N LYS A 317 -3.15 13.97 -64.19
CA LYS A 317 -3.93 15.18 -63.83
C LYS A 317 -3.62 16.43 -64.65
N ALA A 318 -2.74 16.34 -65.65
CA ALA A 318 -2.42 17.45 -66.56
C ALA A 318 -3.00 17.29 -67.99
N LYS A 319 -3.93 16.35 -68.19
CA LYS A 319 -4.53 16.07 -69.51
C LYS A 319 -6.08 16.11 -69.56
N SER A 320 -6.73 16.62 -68.52
CA SER A 320 -8.21 16.80 -68.48
C SER A 320 -8.65 18.25 -68.31
N ILE A 321 -7.76 19.21 -68.57
CA ILE A 321 -8.10 20.64 -68.68
C ILE A 321 -7.36 21.15 -69.92
N ILE A 322 -7.84 20.79 -71.10
CA ILE A 322 -7.68 21.45 -72.40
C ILE A 322 -8.59 20.64 -73.35
N ASN A 323 -9.58 21.34 -73.90
CA ASN A 323 -10.55 20.99 -74.93
C ASN A 323 -11.87 20.32 -74.48
N GLU A 324 -12.93 21.10 -74.73
CA GLU A 324 -14.22 20.71 -75.31
C GLU A 324 -14.28 19.32 -75.95
#